data_AF-A0A4S4FWE6-F1
#
_entry.id   AF-A0A4S4FWE6-F1
#
_cell.length_a   1.000
_cell.length_b   1.000
_cell.length_c   1.000
_cell.angle_alpha   90.00
_cell.angle_beta   90.00
_cell.angle_gamma   90.00
#
_symmetry.space_group_name_H-M   'P 1'
#
loop_
_entity.id
_entity.type
_entity.pdbx_description
1 polymer ?
#
loop_
_entity_poly.entity_id
_entity_poly.type
_entity_poly.pdbx_seq_one_letter_code
_entity_poly.pdbx_strand_id
1 'polypeptide(L)'
;MTVNLTTANEFIARHIGPRQEDEQHMLASLGFDSLEALSASVIPESIKGTSVLGLEDGLSEAQALAKIKAIAGKNQLFKTYIGQGYY
;
A
#
# COMPACT_ATOMS: atom_id res chain seq x y z
N MET A 1 -27.03 -7.27 -9.98
CA MET A 1 -25.78 -7.00 -9.25
C MET A 1 -24.72 -7.96 -9.75
N THR A 2 -23.72 -7.46 -10.48
CA THR A 2 -22.57 -8.27 -10.89
C THR A 2 -21.56 -8.25 -9.75
N VAL A 3 -21.34 -9.39 -9.11
CA VAL A 3 -20.31 -9.54 -8.08
C VAL A 3 -18.95 -9.41 -8.76
N ASN A 4 -18.14 -8.45 -8.32
CA ASN A 4 -16.78 -8.27 -8.81
C ASN A 4 -15.86 -9.28 -8.11
N LEU A 5 -15.28 -10.22 -8.87
CA LEU A 5 -14.48 -11.34 -8.36
C LEU A 5 -12.96 -11.07 -8.40
N THR A 6 -12.54 -9.81 -8.54
CA THR A 6 -11.12 -9.43 -8.63
C THR A 6 -10.42 -9.38 -7.27
N THR A 7 -9.13 -9.75 -7.23
CA THR A 7 -8.27 -9.65 -6.04
C THR A 7 -7.38 -8.39 -6.04
N ALA A 8 -7.55 -7.47 -7.00
CA ALA A 8 -6.66 -6.33 -7.20
C ALA A 8 -6.42 -5.48 -5.93
N ASN A 9 -7.44 -5.34 -5.06
CA ASN A 9 -7.38 -4.50 -3.86
C ASN A 9 -7.29 -5.28 -2.55
N GLU A 10 -7.03 -6.59 -2.59
CA GLU A 10 -6.99 -7.43 -1.37
C GLU A 10 -5.92 -6.99 -0.36
N PHE A 11 -4.85 -6.35 -0.83
CA PHE A 11 -3.75 -5.90 0.02
C PHE A 11 -4.18 -4.72 0.89
N ILE A 12 -4.93 -3.76 0.34
CA ILE A 12 -5.35 -2.54 1.04
C ILE A 12 -6.13 -2.90 2.30
N ALA A 13 -7.09 -3.81 2.20
CA ALA A 13 -7.92 -4.24 3.32
C ALA A 13 -7.16 -5.06 4.38
N ARG A 14 -5.99 -5.62 4.07
CA ARG A 14 -5.12 -6.32 5.04
C ARG A 14 -4.06 -5.41 5.64
N HIS A 15 -3.65 -4.38 4.91
CA HIS A 15 -2.66 -3.41 5.35
C HIS A 15 -3.27 -2.31 6.22
N ILE A 16 -4.43 -1.78 5.82
CA ILE A 16 -5.17 -0.77 6.57
C ILE A 16 -6.09 -1.48 7.56
N GLY A 17 -5.79 -1.29 8.85
CA GLY A 17 -6.49 -1.93 9.95
C GLY A 17 -7.92 -1.42 10.15
N PRO A 18 -8.14 -0.10 10.31
CA PRO A 18 -9.47 0.47 10.52
C PRO A 18 -10.45 0.06 9.43
N ARG A 19 -11.63 -0.39 9.86
CA ARG A 19 -12.79 -0.57 8.98
C ARG A 19 -13.61 0.70 8.97
N GLN A 20 -14.58 0.76 8.06
CA GLN A 20 -15.44 1.93 7.90
C GLN A 20 -16.07 2.39 9.23
N GLU A 21 -16.49 1.45 10.09
CA GLU A 21 -17.06 1.75 11.41
C GLU A 21 -16.00 2.32 12.37
N ASP A 22 -14.78 1.77 12.37
CA ASP A 22 -13.66 2.27 13.17
C ASP A 22 -13.27 3.68 12.74
N GLU A 23 -13.16 3.91 11.42
CA GLU A 23 -12.87 5.22 10.83
C GLU A 23 -13.91 6.26 11.25
N GLN A 24 -15.21 5.93 11.16
CA GLN A 24 -16.28 6.82 11.58
C GLN A 24 -16.23 7.12 13.08
N HIS A 25 -15.99 6.10 13.91
CA HIS A 25 -15.88 6.29 15.36
C HIS A 25 -14.68 7.18 15.74
N MET A 26 -13.53 6.96 15.09
CA MET A 26 -12.33 7.78 15.28
C MET A 26 -12.56 9.23 14.82
N LEU A 27 -13.16 9.43 13.65
CA LEU A 27 -13.47 10.76 13.11
C LEU A 27 -14.43 11.54 14.01
N ALA A 28 -15.50 10.89 14.49
CA ALA A 28 -16.44 11.49 15.44
C ALA A 28 -15.76 11.90 16.75
N SER A 29 -14.84 11.08 17.26
CA SER A 29 -14.05 11.38 18.47
C SER A 29 -13.15 12.62 18.28
N LEU A 30 -12.72 12.87 17.04
CA LEU A 30 -11.90 14.03 16.68
C LEU A 30 -12.74 15.24 16.21
N GLY A 31 -14.06 15.09 16.08
CA GLY A 31 -14.97 16.15 15.63
C GLY A 31 -14.94 16.41 14.12
N PHE A 32 -14.62 15.39 13.30
CA PHE A 32 -14.62 15.48 11.83
C PHE A 32 -15.66 14.58 11.20
N ASP A 33 -16.19 14.99 10.04
CA ASP A 33 -17.18 14.23 9.28
C ASP A 33 -16.55 13.31 8.22
N SER A 34 -15.29 13.54 7.86
CA SER A 34 -14.57 12.73 6.86
C SER A 34 -13.05 12.80 6.99
N LEU A 35 -12.35 11.83 6.38
CA LEU A 35 -10.89 11.83 6.27
C LEU A 35 -10.37 13.03 5.47
N GLU A 36 -11.11 13.49 4.47
CA GLU A 36 -10.78 14.68 3.69
C GLU A 36 -10.86 15.95 4.55
N ALA A 37 -11.91 16.09 5.36
CA ALA A 37 -12.07 17.22 6.28
C ALA A 37 -10.94 17.25 7.32
N LEU A 38 -10.61 16.10 7.91
CA LEU A 38 -9.45 15.95 8.79
C LEU A 38 -8.15 16.35 8.06
N SER A 39 -7.89 15.80 6.88
CA SER A 39 -6.67 16.05 6.11
C SER A 39 -6.50 17.53 5.76
N ALA A 40 -7.58 18.21 5.34
CA ALA A 40 -7.56 19.63 5.01
C ALA A 40 -7.30 20.54 6.23
N SER A 41 -7.69 20.09 7.44
CA SER A 41 -7.40 20.84 8.67
C SER A 41 -5.94 20.75 9.12
N VAL A 42 -5.23 19.70 8.70
CA VAL A 42 -3.85 19.41 9.14
C VAL A 42 -2.81 19.82 8.10
N ILE A 43 -3.09 19.65 6.81
CA ILE A 43 -2.13 19.87 5.72
C ILE A 43 -2.40 21.23 5.07
N PRO A 44 -1.46 22.20 5.17
CA PRO A 44 -1.60 23.48 4.47
C PRO A 44 -1.68 23.30 2.96
N GLU A 45 -2.62 23.99 2.32
CA GLU A 45 -2.83 23.92 0.86
C GLU A 45 -1.57 24.30 0.06
N SER A 46 -0.68 25.14 0.59
CA SER A 46 0.57 25.53 -0.06
C SER A 46 1.56 24.38 -0.28
N ILE A 47 1.44 23.29 0.49
CA ILE A 47 2.33 22.12 0.42
C ILE A 47 1.59 20.82 0.13
N LYS A 48 0.26 20.88 -0.03
CA LYS A 48 -0.55 19.71 -0.33
C LYS A 48 -0.21 19.22 -1.73
N GLY A 49 0.29 17.99 -1.81
CA GLY A 49 0.61 17.36 -3.09
C GLY A 49 -0.64 17.25 -3.98
N THR A 50 -0.56 17.78 -5.20
CA THR A 50 -1.64 17.71 -6.20
C THR A 50 -1.51 16.50 -7.14
N SER A 51 -0.39 15.76 -7.06
CA SER A 51 -0.15 14.64 -7.94
C SER A 51 -0.79 13.36 -7.38
N VAL A 52 -1.75 12.84 -8.14
CA VAL A 52 -1.84 11.38 -8.27
C VAL A 52 -0.44 10.95 -8.68
N LEU A 53 0.24 10.20 -7.82
CA LEU A 53 1.54 9.63 -8.15
C LEU A 53 1.38 8.92 -9.50
N GLY A 54 2.21 9.24 -10.49
CA GLY A 54 2.16 8.66 -11.84
C GLY A 54 2.58 7.19 -11.84
N LEU A 55 1.97 6.39 -10.98
CA LEU A 55 2.23 5.00 -10.75
C LEU A 55 1.23 4.17 -11.55
N GLU A 56 1.68 2.99 -11.94
CA GLU A 56 0.80 1.93 -12.44
C GLU A 56 -0.19 1.51 -11.33
N ASP A 57 -1.28 0.88 -11.73
CA ASP A 57 -2.23 0.30 -10.79
C ASP A 57 -1.53 -0.65 -9.80
N GLY A 58 -2.03 -0.66 -8.57
CA GLY A 58 -1.57 -1.60 -7.55
C GLY A 58 -1.73 -3.05 -8.01
N LEU A 59 -0.72 -3.88 -7.70
CA LEU A 59 -0.79 -5.32 -7.93
C LEU A 59 -1.53 -6.01 -6.78
N SER A 60 -2.23 -7.11 -7.08
CA SER A 60 -2.62 -8.04 -6.01
C SER A 60 -1.38 -8.63 -5.33
N GLU A 61 -1.53 -9.21 -4.14
CA GLU A 61 -0.38 -9.79 -3.43
C GLU A 61 0.20 -10.97 -4.22
N ALA A 62 -0.66 -11.81 -4.78
CA ALA A 62 -0.23 -12.92 -5.64
C ALA A 62 0.56 -12.43 -6.87
N GLN A 63 0.11 -11.35 -7.52
CA GLN A 63 0.81 -10.75 -8.65
C GLN A 63 2.15 -10.14 -8.24
N ALA A 64 2.19 -9.42 -7.11
CA ALA A 64 3.41 -8.84 -6.56
C ALA A 64 4.46 -9.93 -6.24
N LEU A 65 4.04 -11.02 -5.58
CA LEU A 65 4.91 -12.16 -5.29
C LEU A 65 5.43 -12.83 -6.57
N ALA A 66 4.57 -13.04 -7.57
CA ALA A 66 4.98 -13.61 -8.85
C ALA A 66 6.00 -12.71 -9.57
N LYS A 67 5.78 -11.39 -9.59
CA LYS A 67 6.68 -10.40 -10.20
C LYS A 67 8.04 -10.40 -9.50
N ILE A 68 8.07 -10.37 -8.16
CA ILE A 68 9.30 -10.41 -7.39
C ILE A 68 10.05 -11.74 -7.59
N LYS A 69 9.33 -12.87 -7.64
CA LYS A 69 9.93 -14.19 -7.92
C LYS A 69 10.57 -14.25 -9.30
N ALA A 70 9.93 -13.66 -10.31
CA ALA A 70 10.50 -13.57 -11.66
C ALA A 70 11.76 -12.71 -11.71
N ILE A 71 11.82 -11.62 -10.93
CA ILE A 71 13.02 -10.79 -10.78
C ILE A 71 14.12 -11.58 -10.06
N ALA A 72 13.80 -12.21 -8.93
CA ALA A 72 14.74 -13.00 -8.14
C ALA A 72 15.32 -14.19 -8.93
N GLY A 73 14.54 -14.78 -9.84
CA GLY A 73 15.00 -15.85 -10.74
C GLY A 73 16.10 -15.44 -11.72
N LYS A 74 16.39 -14.13 -11.85
CA LYS A 74 17.52 -13.62 -12.64
C LYS A 74 18.84 -13.66 -11.86
N ASN A 75 18.80 -13.86 -10.55
CA ASN A 75 20.01 -13.94 -9.73
C ASN A 75 20.75 -15.27 -10.00
N GLN A 76 22.08 -15.22 -9.95
CA GLN A 76 22.92 -16.41 -10.06
C GLN A 76 23.40 -16.84 -8.68
N LEU A 77 23.05 -18.05 -8.26
CA LEU A 77 23.48 -18.60 -6.99
C LEU A 77 24.86 -19.25 -7.17
N PHE A 78 25.88 -18.64 -6.58
CA PHE A 78 27.24 -19.17 -6.57
C PHE A 78 27.60 -19.76 -5.21
N LYS A 79 28.56 -20.69 -5.22
CA LYS A 79 29.37 -20.95 -4.02
C LYS A 79 30.31 -19.76 -3.86
N THR A 80 30.07 -18.94 -2.84
CA THR A 80 30.77 -17.67 -2.65
C THR A 80 31.84 -17.83 -1.59
N TYR A 81 33.10 -17.60 -1.97
CA TYR A 81 34.26 -17.64 -1.05
C TYR A 81 34.97 -16.28 -0.93
N ILE A 82 34.22 -15.20 -1.09
CA ILE A 82 34.74 -13.83 -1.00
C ILE A 82 35.17 -13.50 0.44
N GLY A 83 34.47 -14.03 1.44
CA GLY A 83 34.72 -13.74 2.85
C GLY A 83 34.31 -12.32 3.22
N GLN A 84 35.21 -11.58 3.88
CA GLN A 84 34.97 -10.18 4.32
C GLN A 84 33.76 -10.02 5.25
N GLY A 85 33.54 -10.99 6.15
CA GLY A 85 32.48 -10.94 7.16
C GLY A 85 31.19 -11.68 6.81
N TYR A 86 31.13 -12.32 5.64
CA TYR A 86 30.07 -13.26 5.24
C TYR A 86 30.72 -14.57 4.77
N TYR A 87 30.28 -15.69 5.34
CA TYR A 87 30.90 -17.02 5.17
C TYR A 87 29.90 -18.03 4.62
#